data_AF-A0A9E5UJE2-F1
#
_entry.id   AF-A0A9E5UJE2-F1
#
_cell.length_a   1.000
_cell.length_b   1.000
_cell.length_c   1.000
_cell.angle_alpha   90.00
_cell.angle_beta   90.00
_cell.angle_gamma   90.00
#
_symmetry.space_group_name_H-M   'P 1'
#
loop_
_entity.id
_entity.type
_entity.pdbx_description
1 polymer ?
#
loop_
_entity_poly.entity_id
_entity_poly.type
_entity_poly.pdbx_seq_one_letter_code
_entity_poly.pdbx_strand_id
1 'polypeptide(L)'
;MRPVTLPAIALCTLLATPAAAGDALRGRALYEGGCAGCHAESVHGRAHRQAADFESVRRWVRRWSENLGLKWNEDEVSDVATHLNERYYRFACPPADCKATGSREDGTSALALRARPR
;
A
#
# COMPACT_ATOMS: atom_id res chain seq x y z
N MET A 1 -55.17 -34.08 -9.59
CA MET A 1 -53.98 -33.88 -8.74
C MET A 1 -53.27 -32.64 -9.24
N ARG A 2 -53.12 -31.58 -8.44
CA ARG A 2 -52.49 -30.30 -8.85
C ARG A 2 -51.08 -30.24 -8.29
N PRO A 3 -50.03 -30.01 -9.11
CA PRO A 3 -48.67 -29.90 -8.59
C PRO A 3 -48.49 -28.54 -7.91
N VAL A 4 -47.99 -28.57 -6.68
CA VAL A 4 -47.58 -27.40 -5.90
C VAL A 4 -46.13 -27.10 -6.26
N THR A 5 -45.85 -25.91 -6.79
CA THR A 5 -44.49 -25.42 -7.08
C THR A 5 -43.95 -24.65 -5.86
N LEU A 6 -42.78 -25.06 -5.37
CA LEU A 6 -42.05 -24.39 -4.29
C LEU A 6 -41.21 -23.22 -4.84
N PRO A 7 -41.12 -22.07 -4.14
CA PRO A 7 -40.32 -20.94 -4.58
C PRO A 7 -38.84 -21.18 -4.28
N ALA A 8 -37.98 -21.01 -5.29
CA ALA A 8 -36.53 -21.06 -5.14
C ALA A 8 -36.04 -19.79 -4.43
N ILE A 9 -35.50 -19.94 -3.23
CA ILE A 9 -34.82 -18.88 -2.48
C ILE A 9 -33.45 -18.65 -3.15
N ALA A 10 -33.30 -17.52 -3.84
CA ALA A 10 -32.03 -17.10 -4.41
C ALA A 10 -31.11 -16.57 -3.29
N LEU A 11 -30.14 -17.40 -2.88
CA LEU A 11 -29.09 -17.04 -1.93
C LEU A 11 -28.06 -16.15 -2.65
N CYS A 12 -28.13 -14.84 -2.40
CA CYS A 12 -27.18 -13.86 -2.94
C CYS A 12 -25.87 -13.94 -2.15
N THR A 13 -24.85 -14.60 -2.70
CA THR A 13 -23.51 -14.65 -2.12
C THR A 13 -22.78 -13.33 -2.38
N LEU A 14 -22.47 -12.56 -1.32
CA LEU A 14 -21.53 -11.44 -1.40
C LEU A 14 -20.14 -12.01 -1.68
N LEU A 15 -19.63 -11.82 -2.91
CA LEU A 15 -18.21 -12.02 -3.17
C LEU A 15 -17.45 -10.83 -2.57
N ALA A 16 -16.74 -11.07 -1.47
CA ALA A 16 -15.72 -10.15 -0.99
C ALA A 16 -14.54 -10.20 -1.97
N THR A 17 -14.36 -9.15 -2.77
CA THR A 17 -13.16 -8.97 -3.57
C THR A 17 -11.96 -8.82 -2.63
N PRO A 18 -10.88 -9.60 -2.81
CA PRO A 18 -9.67 -9.41 -2.02
C PRO A 18 -9.12 -8.00 -2.27
N ALA A 19 -8.80 -7.28 -1.19
CA ALA A 19 -8.05 -6.04 -1.30
C ALA A 19 -6.71 -6.34 -1.97
N ALA A 20 -6.39 -5.60 -3.03
CA ALA A 20 -5.09 -5.72 -3.67
C ALA A 20 -4.03 -5.12 -2.74
N ALA A 21 -2.90 -5.82 -2.58
CA ALA A 21 -1.76 -5.26 -1.88
C ALA A 21 -1.31 -3.96 -2.58
N GLY A 22 -0.97 -2.94 -1.80
CA GLY A 22 -0.61 -1.62 -2.30
C GLY A 22 0.60 -1.64 -3.23
N ASP A 23 0.54 -0.82 -4.27
CA ASP A 23 1.61 -0.59 -5.24
C ASP A 23 2.51 0.55 -4.76
N ALA A 24 3.71 0.20 -4.27
CA ALA A 24 4.69 1.16 -3.76
C ALA A 24 5.21 2.14 -4.83
N LEU A 25 5.23 1.76 -6.12
CA LEU A 25 5.68 2.63 -7.20
C LEU A 25 4.64 3.71 -7.49
N ARG A 26 3.37 3.34 -7.59
CA ARG A 26 2.27 4.30 -7.69
C ARG A 26 2.18 5.17 -6.43
N GLY A 27 2.34 4.56 -5.26
CA GLY A 27 2.37 5.27 -3.97
C GLY A 27 3.47 6.32 -3.88
N ARG A 28 4.65 6.04 -4.45
CA ARG A 28 5.74 7.01 -4.57
C ARG A 28 5.33 8.23 -5.39
N ALA A 29 4.76 8.02 -6.58
CA ALA A 29 4.35 9.12 -7.45
C ALA A 29 3.28 10.01 -6.80
N LEU A 30 2.30 9.39 -6.13
CA LEU A 30 1.28 10.09 -5.36
C LEU A 30 1.88 10.89 -4.19
N TYR A 31 2.81 10.30 -3.43
CA TYR A 31 3.49 10.97 -2.33
C TYR A 31 4.32 12.17 -2.79
N GLU A 32 5.12 12.01 -3.85
CA GLU A 32 5.96 13.08 -4.40
C GLU A 32 5.11 14.24 -4.93
N GLY A 33 3.97 13.95 -5.57
CA GLY A 33 3.06 14.96 -6.10
C GLY A 33 2.15 15.63 -5.05
N GLY A 34 1.80 14.93 -3.98
CA GLY A 34 0.80 15.38 -3.01
C GLY A 34 1.34 15.83 -1.64
N CYS A 35 2.41 15.20 -1.14
CA CYS A 35 2.84 15.36 0.25
C CYS A 35 4.23 15.99 0.41
N ALA A 36 5.13 15.76 -0.56
CA ALA A 36 6.53 16.17 -0.45
C ALA A 36 6.74 17.69 -0.55
N GLY A 37 5.78 18.45 -1.09
CA GLY A 37 5.93 19.89 -1.33
C GLY A 37 6.07 20.77 -0.08
N CYS A 38 5.58 20.31 1.09
CA CYS A 38 5.60 21.13 2.31
C CYS A 38 6.64 20.66 3.34
N HIS A 39 6.75 19.35 3.62
CA HIS A 39 7.64 18.86 4.69
C HIS A 39 8.34 17.50 4.46
N ALA A 40 8.10 16.84 3.32
CA ALA A 40 8.79 15.61 2.85
C ALA A 40 9.36 14.68 3.94
N GLU A 41 10.67 14.45 3.94
CA GLU A 41 11.34 13.46 4.81
C GLU A 41 11.33 13.85 6.30
N SER A 42 11.24 15.15 6.62
CA SER A 42 11.38 15.63 8.00
C SER A 42 10.28 15.13 8.93
N VAL A 43 9.06 14.96 8.42
CA VAL A 43 7.90 14.46 9.19
C VAL A 43 7.93 12.95 9.45
N HIS A 44 8.78 12.21 8.73
CA HIS A 44 8.95 10.76 8.91
C HIS A 44 10.09 10.40 9.86
N GLY A 45 10.89 11.38 10.25
CA GLY A 45 12.03 11.22 11.15
C GLY A 45 11.63 10.71 12.54
N ARG A 46 12.54 10.01 13.23
CA ARG A 46 12.29 9.39 14.54
C ARG A 46 11.73 10.35 15.59
N ALA A 47 12.18 11.61 15.59
CA ALA A 47 11.73 12.63 16.54
C ALA A 47 10.26 13.06 16.36
N HIS A 48 9.69 12.84 15.18
CA HIS A 48 8.33 13.28 14.82
C HIS A 48 7.42 12.13 14.40
N ARG A 49 7.92 10.89 14.48
CA ARG A 49 7.20 9.67 14.14
C ARG A 49 6.04 9.46 15.12
N GLN A 50 4.81 9.73 14.66
CA GLN A 50 3.59 9.48 15.44
C GLN A 50 2.91 8.14 15.11
N ALA A 51 3.12 7.59 13.92
CA ALA A 51 2.59 6.27 13.58
C ALA A 51 3.28 5.18 14.39
N ALA A 52 2.50 4.27 14.99
CA ALA A 52 3.01 3.16 15.80
C ALA A 52 2.99 1.80 15.07
N ASP A 53 2.22 1.70 14.00
CA ASP A 53 2.04 0.51 13.18
C ASP A 53 1.63 0.89 11.75
N PHE A 54 1.53 -0.10 10.86
CA PHE A 54 1.18 0.12 9.46
C PHE A 54 -0.21 0.74 9.28
N GLU A 55 -1.19 0.31 10.09
CA GLU A 55 -2.54 0.88 10.02
C GLU A 55 -2.56 2.36 10.45
N SER A 56 -1.73 2.75 11.41
CA SER A 56 -1.53 4.16 11.77
C SER A 56 -0.94 4.96 10.62
N VAL A 57 -0.02 4.38 9.83
CA VAL A 57 0.49 5.03 8.61
C VAL A 57 -0.65 5.27 7.63
N ARG A 58 -1.49 4.27 7.35
CA ARG A 58 -2.68 4.41 6.47
C ARG A 58 -3.63 5.51 6.97
N ARG A 59 -3.93 5.54 8.27
CA ARG A 59 -4.76 6.60 8.87
C ARG A 59 -4.17 8.00 8.67
N TRP A 60 -2.85 8.16 8.84
CA TRP A 60 -2.19 9.43 8.60
C TRP A 60 -2.23 9.84 7.13
N VAL A 61 -2.00 8.91 6.21
CA VAL A 61 -2.10 9.14 4.76
C VAL A 61 -3.51 9.61 4.40
N ARG A 62 -4.55 8.89 4.86
CA ARG A 62 -5.94 9.29 4.65
C ARG A 62 -6.23 10.69 5.18
N ARG A 63 -5.85 10.97 6.43
CA ARG A 63 -6.06 12.28 7.05
C ARG A 63 -5.42 13.41 6.25
N TRP A 64 -4.17 13.22 5.81
CA TRP A 64 -3.46 14.26 5.05
C TRP A 64 -3.97 14.39 3.62
N SER A 65 -4.40 13.30 3.00
CA SER A 65 -5.12 13.33 1.72
C SER A 65 -6.36 14.23 1.79
N GLU A 66 -7.17 14.10 2.84
CA GLU A 66 -8.34 14.97 3.07
C GLU A 66 -7.93 16.43 3.34
N ASN A 67 -6.98 16.64 4.25
CA ASN A 67 -6.51 17.99 4.62
C ASN A 67 -5.92 18.76 3.43
N LEU A 68 -5.32 18.06 2.47
CA LEU A 68 -4.73 18.63 1.26
C LEU A 68 -5.71 18.65 0.08
N GLY A 69 -6.94 18.18 0.27
CA GLY A 69 -7.97 18.15 -0.77
C GLY A 69 -7.72 17.13 -1.90
N LEU A 70 -6.81 16.17 -1.70
CA LEU A 70 -6.46 15.12 -2.67
C LEU A 70 -7.57 14.07 -2.80
N LYS A 71 -8.27 13.79 -1.68
CA LYS A 71 -9.45 12.89 -1.62
C LYS A 71 -9.21 11.49 -2.19
N TRP A 72 -8.02 10.95 -1.92
CA TRP A 72 -7.63 9.61 -2.32
C TRP A 72 -8.57 8.53 -1.80
N ASN A 73 -8.84 7.54 -2.65
CA ASN A 73 -9.59 6.33 -2.28
C ASN A 73 -8.73 5.34 -1.48
N GLU A 74 -9.32 4.23 -1.05
CA GLU A 74 -8.63 3.20 -0.25
C GLU A 74 -7.37 2.64 -0.91
N ASP A 75 -7.41 2.39 -2.22
CA ASP A 75 -6.29 1.81 -2.96
C ASP A 75 -5.13 2.81 -3.03
N GLU A 76 -5.42 4.08 -3.29
CA GLU A 76 -4.43 5.16 -3.28
C GLU A 76 -3.81 5.37 -1.89
N VAL A 77 -4.63 5.28 -0.83
CA VAL A 77 -4.15 5.35 0.56
C VAL A 77 -3.23 4.16 0.85
N SER A 78 -3.61 2.97 0.44
CA SER A 78 -2.80 1.75 0.64
C SER A 78 -1.48 1.83 -0.14
N ASP A 79 -1.49 2.26 -1.40
CA ASP A 79 -0.28 2.44 -2.21
C ASP A 79 0.73 3.38 -1.55
N VAL A 80 0.26 4.57 -1.13
CA VAL A 80 1.11 5.57 -0.47
C VAL A 80 1.60 5.05 0.88
N ALA A 81 0.74 4.39 1.66
CA ALA A 81 1.13 3.81 2.94
C ALA A 81 2.19 2.72 2.76
N THR A 82 2.07 1.86 1.75
CA THR A 82 3.08 0.85 1.41
C THR A 82 4.41 1.51 1.05
N HIS A 83 4.40 2.52 0.17
CA HIS A 83 5.60 3.28 -0.16
C HIS A 83 6.27 3.89 1.08
N LEU A 84 5.50 4.56 1.93
CA LEU A 84 6.01 5.18 3.15
C LEU A 84 6.53 4.14 4.15
N ASN A 85 5.86 3.00 4.25
CA ASN A 85 6.28 1.92 5.13
C ASN A 85 7.61 1.31 4.69
N GLU A 86 7.78 1.07 3.39
CA GLU A 86 9.05 0.61 2.81
C GLU A 86 10.15 1.67 2.94
N ARG A 87 9.85 2.95 2.75
CA ARG A 87 10.88 3.99 2.78
C ARG A 87 11.30 4.39 4.18
N TYR A 88 10.36 4.52 5.12
CA TYR A 88 10.61 5.16 6.42
C TYR A 88 10.25 4.31 7.63
N TYR A 89 9.09 3.65 7.64
CA TYR A 89 8.54 3.12 8.89
C TYR A 89 8.98 1.69 9.23
N ARG A 90 8.99 0.80 8.24
CA ARG A 90 9.37 -0.62 8.36
C ARG A 90 8.52 -1.42 9.36
N PHE A 91 7.23 -1.08 9.50
CA PHE A 91 6.30 -1.84 10.31
C PHE A 91 5.91 -3.16 9.64
N ALA A 92 5.53 -4.14 10.46
CA ALA A 92 4.88 -5.35 9.97
C ALA A 92 3.61 -4.96 9.22
N CYS A 93 3.51 -5.40 7.97
CA CYS A 93 2.37 -5.14 7.10
C CYS A 93 1.68 -6.47 6.77
N PRO A 94 0.34 -6.54 6.88
CA PRO A 94 -0.41 -7.73 6.49
C PRO A 94 -0.17 -8.08 5.01
N PRO A 95 -0.11 -9.37 4.65
CA PRO A 95 0.09 -9.79 3.25
C PRO A 95 -0.99 -9.29 2.28
N ALA A 96 -2.17 -8.99 2.81
CA ALA A 96 -3.28 -8.42 2.05
C ALA A 96 -3.00 -6.98 1.59
N ASP A 97 -2.19 -6.22 2.35
CA ASP A 97 -1.95 -4.79 2.11
C ASP A 97 -0.55 -4.50 1.57
N CYS A 98 0.42 -5.34 1.90
CA CYS A 98 1.75 -5.29 1.29
C CYS A 98 2.15 -6.69 0.85
N LYS A 99 2.67 -6.82 -0.37
CA LYS A 99 3.58 -7.93 -0.64
C LYS A 99 4.71 -7.77 0.38
N ALA A 100 4.96 -8.78 1.21
CA ALA A 100 6.08 -8.75 2.12
C ALA A 100 7.33 -8.48 1.27
N THR A 101 7.78 -7.22 1.23
CA THR A 101 9.05 -6.89 0.59
C THR A 101 10.05 -7.69 1.37
N GLY A 102 10.62 -8.69 0.69
CA GLY A 102 11.47 -9.67 1.31
C GLY A 102 12.47 -9.01 2.25
N SER A 103 12.72 -9.67 3.37
CA SER A 103 14.07 -9.80 3.89
C SER A 103 15.05 -9.68 2.71
N ARG A 104 15.82 -8.59 2.67
CA ARG A 104 17.03 -8.38 1.85
C ARG A 104 17.11 -9.31 0.63
N GLU A 105 16.75 -8.81 -0.55
CA GLU A 105 17.24 -9.43 -1.77
C GLU A 105 18.78 -9.25 -1.78
N ASP A 106 19.47 -10.34 -1.42
CA ASP A 106 20.92 -10.44 -1.45
C ASP A 106 21.41 -10.05 -2.85
N GLY A 107 22.33 -9.08 -2.89
CA GLY A 107 22.90 -8.50 -4.10
C GLY A 107 23.77 -9.48 -4.88
N THR A 108 23.14 -10.46 -5.53
CA THR A 108 23.82 -11.46 -6.37
C THR A 108 23.10 -11.65 -7.71
N SER A 109 22.82 -10.56 -8.43
CA SER A 109 22.50 -10.62 -9.86
C SER A 109 22.62 -9.25 -10.53
N ALA A 110 23.84 -8.72 -10.63
CA ALA A 110 24.17 -7.65 -11.59
C ALA A 110 25.68 -7.53 -11.88
N LEU A 111 26.45 -8.62 -11.80
CA LEU A 111 27.84 -8.63 -12.28
C LEU A 111 28.10 -9.78 -13.24
N ALA A 112 27.32 -9.83 -14.31
CA ALA A 112 27.73 -10.50 -15.53
C ALA A 112 27.71 -9.46 -16.66
N LEU A 113 28.86 -9.39 -17.35
CA LEU A 113 29.11 -8.74 -18.64
C LEU A 113 29.72 -7.32 -18.62
N ARG A 114 31.05 -7.29 -18.52
CA ARG A 114 31.93 -6.55 -19.44
C ARG A 114 33.36 -7.07 -19.34
N ALA A 115 33.63 -8.11 -20.12
CA ALA A 115 34.99 -8.43 -20.55
C ALA A 115 35.51 -7.26 -21.41
N ARG A 116 36.70 -6.75 -21.11
CA ARG A 116 37.49 -5.91 -22.01
C ARG A 116 38.79 -6.65 -22.32
N PRO A 117 39.06 -7.05 -23.57
CA PRO A 117 40.39 -7.55 -23.93
C PRO A 117 41.39 -6.39 -24.03
N ARG A 118 42.66 -6.68 -23.74
CA ARG A 118 43.81 -5.91 -24.23
C ARG A 118 44.29 -6.54 -25.52
#